data_AF-A0A4R4XMT1-F1
#
_entry.id   AF-A0A4R4XMT1-F1
#
_cell.length_a   1.000
_cell.length_b   1.000
_cell.length_c   1.000
_cell.angle_alpha   90.00
_cell.angle_beta   90.00
_cell.angle_gamma   90.00
#
_symmetry.space_group_name_H-M   'P 1'
#
loop_
_entity.id
_entity.type
_entity.pdbx_description
1 polymer ?
#
loop_
_entity_poly.entity_id
_entity_poly.type
_entity_poly.pdbx_seq_one_letter_code
_entity_poly.pdbx_strand_id
1 'polypeptide(L)'
;MAKSEDSEKPGRIKQLRMIAKIIKQANPKGMPIVFLSAVGTLAVVIVIGLVTDYFWYSLFIGILAALTVGLVVFGQLAQRAQYSLLHGQTGAAAAVLQGMRGNWQVTPAIAVNREQDLVHLVVGYPGVVLVSEGPGNRVAKMLAAEKKRVARVVLGVEIYDIQCGDGEGQVPLGKLQRHLMKLPRNLKKPAVNEVKDRLGSLPRNMPLPKGPMPKGARMPRGPKLR
;
A
#
# COMPACT_ATOMS: atom_id res chain seq x y z
N MET A 1 5.81 35.40 -1.66
CA MET A 1 4.98 34.45 -2.44
C MET A 1 5.91 33.44 -3.09
N ALA A 2 5.99 32.22 -2.56
CA ALA A 2 6.89 31.20 -3.09
C ALA A 2 6.25 30.54 -4.33
N LYS A 3 7.01 30.55 -5.43
CA LYS A 3 6.69 29.93 -6.71
C LYS A 3 6.51 28.42 -6.50
N SER A 4 5.30 27.92 -6.70
CA SER A 4 5.01 26.50 -6.78
C SER A 4 5.82 25.91 -7.94
N GLU A 5 6.80 25.08 -7.62
CA GLU A 5 7.43 24.18 -8.58
C GLU A 5 6.34 23.29 -9.18
N ASP A 6 5.96 23.61 -10.41
CA ASP A 6 5.15 22.73 -11.24
C ASP A 6 6.05 21.54 -11.57
N SER A 7 5.94 20.48 -10.76
CA SER A 7 6.58 19.20 -11.04
C SER A 7 6.17 18.80 -12.46
N GLU A 8 7.09 18.89 -13.43
CA GLU A 8 6.84 18.49 -14.81
C GLU A 8 6.41 17.02 -14.80
N LYS A 9 5.09 16.80 -14.84
CA LYS A 9 4.53 15.47 -14.97
C LYS A 9 5.06 14.93 -16.29
N PRO A 10 5.85 13.84 -16.31
CA PRO A 10 6.37 13.31 -17.56
C PRO A 10 5.20 13.13 -18.53
N GLY A 11 5.35 13.53 -19.79
CA GLY A 11 4.26 13.45 -20.77
C GLY A 11 3.60 12.07 -20.78
N ARG A 12 2.30 11.99 -21.04
CA ARG A 12 1.49 10.75 -20.90
C ARG A 12 2.12 9.53 -21.59
N ILE A 13 2.78 9.74 -22.73
CA ILE A 13 3.52 8.69 -23.46
C ILE A 13 4.76 8.19 -22.68
N LYS A 14 5.50 9.11 -22.05
CA LYS A 14 6.66 8.80 -21.20
C LYS A 14 6.23 8.06 -19.93
N GLN A 15 5.08 8.41 -19.36
CA GLN A 15 4.45 7.66 -18.25
C GLN A 15 4.09 6.22 -18.66
N LEU A 16 3.43 6.05 -19.81
CA LEU A 16 3.09 4.72 -20.33
C LEU A 16 4.34 3.85 -20.58
N ARG A 17 5.39 4.42 -21.18
CA ARG A 17 6.68 3.71 -21.37
C ARG A 17 7.33 3.34 -20.03
N MET A 18 7.30 4.23 -19.04
CA MET A 18 7.86 3.94 -17.72
C MET A 18 7.12 2.78 -17.05
N ILE A 19 5.78 2.78 -17.10
CA ILE A 19 4.96 1.69 -16.57
C ILE A 19 5.23 0.38 -17.32
N ALA A 20 5.34 0.42 -18.65
CA ALA A 20 5.68 -0.77 -19.44
C ALA A 20 7.05 -1.36 -19.05
N LYS A 21 8.03 -0.50 -18.74
CA LYS A 21 9.35 -0.93 -18.25
C LYS A 21 9.25 -1.60 -16.87
N ILE A 22 8.45 -1.04 -15.97
CA ILE A 22 8.16 -1.61 -14.63
C ILE A 22 7.50 -2.98 -14.77
N ILE A 23 6.49 -3.11 -15.63
CA ILE A 23 5.83 -4.39 -15.90
C ILE A 23 6.83 -5.42 -16.41
N LYS A 24 7.68 -5.05 -17.38
CA LYS A 24 8.67 -5.96 -17.96
C LYS A 24 9.73 -6.40 -16.94
N GLN A 25 10.13 -5.51 -16.03
CA GLN A 25 11.07 -5.82 -14.95
C GLN A 25 10.47 -6.77 -13.93
N ALA A 26 9.21 -6.59 -13.55
CA ALA A 26 8.53 -7.46 -12.61
C ALA A 26 8.07 -8.80 -13.23
N ASN A 27 7.63 -8.79 -14.49
CA ASN A 27 7.16 -9.97 -15.21
C ASN A 27 7.55 -9.88 -16.71
N PRO A 28 8.54 -10.67 -17.16
CA PRO A 28 9.00 -10.61 -18.55
C PRO A 28 7.93 -11.01 -19.57
N LYS A 29 6.92 -11.80 -19.18
CA LYS A 29 5.79 -12.20 -20.02
C LYS A 29 4.63 -11.19 -20.03
N GLY A 30 4.75 -10.09 -19.27
CA GLY A 30 3.64 -9.15 -19.08
C GLY A 30 3.15 -8.48 -20.37
N MET A 31 4.08 -7.99 -21.20
CA MET A 31 3.73 -7.33 -22.48
C MET A 31 3.11 -8.29 -23.50
N PRO A 32 3.63 -9.52 -23.70
CA PRO A 32 2.97 -10.53 -24.52
C PRO A 32 1.53 -10.83 -24.09
N ILE A 33 1.25 -10.91 -22.79
CA ILE A 33 -0.11 -11.17 -22.27
C ILE A 33 -1.06 -10.03 -22.65
N VAL A 34 -0.63 -8.78 -22.48
CA VAL A 34 -1.45 -7.62 -22.86
C VAL A 34 -1.76 -7.64 -24.35
N PHE A 35 -0.75 -7.86 -25.19
CA PHE A 35 -0.94 -7.92 -26.64
C PHE A 35 -1.86 -9.08 -27.05
N LEU A 36 -1.62 -10.28 -26.52
CA LEU A 36 -2.45 -11.46 -26.78
C LEU A 36 -3.89 -11.25 -26.32
N SER A 37 -4.12 -10.56 -25.19
CA SER A 37 -5.48 -10.25 -24.73
C SER A 37 -6.22 -9.30 -25.67
N ALA A 38 -5.55 -8.25 -26.17
CA ALA A 38 -6.16 -7.29 -27.09
C ALA A 38 -6.45 -7.94 -28.45
N VAL A 39 -5.48 -8.66 -29.01
CA VAL A 39 -5.63 -9.37 -30.30
C VAL A 39 -6.66 -10.49 -30.19
N GLY A 40 -6.66 -11.23 -29.08
CA GLY A 40 -7.66 -12.27 -28.80
C GLY A 40 -9.07 -11.70 -28.73
N THR A 41 -9.28 -10.57 -28.05
CA THR A 41 -10.59 -9.89 -28.04
C THR A 41 -10.99 -9.44 -29.44
N LEU A 42 -10.08 -8.84 -30.21
CA LEU A 42 -10.38 -8.43 -31.59
C LEU A 42 -10.81 -9.63 -32.46
N ALA A 43 -10.06 -10.73 -32.39
CA ALA A 43 -10.36 -11.94 -33.14
C ALA A 43 -11.74 -12.50 -32.79
N VAL A 44 -12.08 -12.57 -31.50
CA VAL A 44 -13.39 -13.06 -31.05
C VAL A 44 -14.53 -12.19 -31.57
N VAL A 45 -14.41 -10.86 -31.49
CA VAL A 45 -15.47 -9.95 -31.96
C VAL A 45 -15.62 -10.01 -33.48
N ILE A 46 -14.52 -10.16 -34.23
CA ILE A 46 -14.57 -10.33 -35.69
C ILE A 46 -15.27 -11.64 -36.05
N VAL A 47 -14.96 -12.75 -35.38
CA VAL A 47 -15.63 -14.05 -35.62
C VAL A 47 -17.13 -13.94 -35.38
N ILE A 48 -17.55 -13.23 -34.32
CA ILE A 48 -18.98 -12.95 -34.07
C ILE A 48 -19.59 -12.14 -35.21
N GLY A 49 -18.89 -11.12 -35.71
CA GLY A 49 -19.33 -10.33 -36.86
C GLY A 49 -19.48 -11.10 -38.15
N LEU A 50 -18.62 -12.09 -38.39
CA LEU A 50 -18.70 -12.97 -39.56
C LEU A 50 -19.88 -13.92 -39.46
N VAL A 51 -20.19 -14.45 -38.27
CA VAL A 51 -21.33 -15.37 -38.06
C VAL A 51 -22.67 -14.64 -38.11
N THR A 52 -22.69 -13.34 -37.86
CA THR A 52 -23.92 -12.52 -37.80
C THR A 52 -24.12 -11.61 -39.03
N ASP A 53 -23.26 -11.71 -40.05
CA ASP A 53 -23.23 -10.85 -41.25
C ASP A 53 -23.04 -9.33 -40.99
N TYR A 54 -22.64 -8.95 -39.77
CA TYR A 54 -22.37 -7.56 -39.37
C TYR A 54 -20.87 -7.25 -39.32
N PHE A 55 -20.09 -7.71 -40.30
CA PHE A 55 -18.62 -7.63 -40.28
C PHE A 55 -18.09 -6.21 -39.99
N TRP A 56 -18.55 -5.20 -40.73
CA TRP A 56 -18.06 -3.82 -40.57
C TRP A 56 -18.38 -3.21 -39.21
N TYR A 57 -19.57 -3.50 -38.67
CA TYR A 57 -19.98 -3.05 -37.35
C TYR A 57 -19.15 -3.72 -36.25
N SER A 58 -18.96 -5.04 -36.35
CA SER A 58 -18.13 -5.82 -35.44
C SER A 58 -16.65 -5.46 -35.53
N LEU A 59 -16.14 -5.05 -36.69
CA LEU A 59 -14.77 -4.55 -36.82
C LEU A 59 -14.57 -3.25 -36.03
N PHE A 60 -15.48 -2.29 -36.19
CA PHE A 60 -15.41 -1.02 -35.47
C PHE A 60 -15.51 -1.22 -33.94
N ILE A 61 -16.51 -1.98 -33.48
CA ILE A 61 -16.67 -2.31 -32.06
C ILE A 61 -15.51 -3.16 -31.54
N GLY A 62 -15.02 -4.09 -32.34
CA GLY A 62 -13.92 -4.99 -32.00
C GLY A 62 -12.62 -4.23 -31.73
N ILE A 63 -12.32 -3.19 -32.51
CA ILE A 63 -11.15 -2.33 -32.28
C ILE A 63 -11.27 -1.61 -30.94
N LEU A 64 -12.43 -1.00 -30.66
CA LEU A 64 -12.67 -0.31 -29.39
C LEU A 64 -12.58 -1.28 -28.20
N ALA A 65 -13.23 -2.44 -28.30
CA ALA A 65 -13.20 -3.49 -27.28
C ALA A 65 -11.78 -4.01 -27.03
N ALA A 66 -11.00 -4.27 -28.09
CA ALA A 66 -9.62 -4.72 -28.00
C ALA A 66 -8.72 -3.70 -27.29
N LEU A 67 -8.87 -2.41 -27.61
CA LEU A 67 -8.16 -1.33 -26.92
C LEU A 67 -8.55 -1.25 -25.44
N THR A 68 -9.85 -1.31 -25.12
CA THR A 68 -10.32 -1.28 -23.74
C THR A 68 -9.81 -2.47 -22.94
N VAL A 69 -9.91 -3.69 -23.47
CA VAL A 69 -9.41 -4.90 -22.79
C VAL A 69 -7.90 -4.83 -22.61
N GLY A 70 -7.15 -4.42 -23.64
CA GLY A 70 -5.70 -4.23 -23.55
C GLY A 70 -5.31 -3.25 -22.45
N LEU A 71 -6.01 -2.10 -22.35
CA LEU A 71 -5.78 -1.11 -21.28
C LEU A 71 -6.12 -1.65 -19.88
N VAL A 72 -7.21 -2.39 -19.75
CA VAL A 72 -7.63 -2.99 -18.47
C VAL A 72 -6.60 -4.03 -18.01
N VAL A 73 -6.19 -4.94 -18.90
CA VAL A 73 -5.19 -5.98 -18.59
C VAL A 73 -3.84 -5.34 -18.28
N PHE A 74 -3.43 -4.32 -19.04
CA PHE A 74 -2.21 -3.55 -18.78
C PHE A 74 -2.24 -2.90 -17.39
N GLY A 75 -3.35 -2.25 -17.02
CA GLY A 75 -3.53 -1.63 -15.71
C GLY A 75 -3.44 -2.65 -14.57
N GLN A 76 -4.10 -3.81 -14.73
CA GLN A 76 -4.03 -4.89 -13.74
C GLN A 76 -2.61 -5.44 -13.57
N LEU A 77 -1.87 -5.61 -14.67
CA LEU A 77 -0.47 -6.06 -14.63
C LEU A 77 0.46 -5.01 -14.02
N ALA A 78 0.26 -3.74 -14.34
CA ALA A 78 1.01 -2.62 -13.74
C ALA A 78 0.87 -2.61 -12.22
N GLN A 79 -0.35 -2.76 -11.71
CA GLN A 79 -0.60 -2.82 -10.27
C GLN A 79 0.12 -4.00 -9.63
N ARG A 80 0.02 -5.20 -10.21
CA ARG A 80 0.72 -6.40 -9.70
C ARG A 80 2.23 -6.23 -9.70
N ALA A 81 2.79 -5.69 -10.79
CA ALA A 81 4.21 -5.42 -10.93
C ALA A 81 4.72 -4.42 -9.88
N GLN A 82 3.93 -3.37 -9.60
CA GLN A 82 4.28 -2.40 -8.59
C GLN A 82 4.27 -3.02 -7.17
N TYR A 83 3.28 -3.87 -6.87
CA TYR A 83 3.26 -4.60 -5.59
C TYR A 83 4.45 -5.55 -5.45
N SER A 84 4.83 -6.28 -6.51
CA SER A 84 5.99 -7.19 -6.44
C SER A 84 7.32 -6.47 -6.24
N LEU A 85 7.46 -5.22 -6.70
CA LEU A 85 8.65 -4.42 -6.42
C LEU A 85 8.72 -3.94 -4.96
N LEU A 86 7.56 -3.82 -4.30
CA LEU A 86 7.46 -3.45 -2.89
C LEU A 86 7.60 -4.67 -1.97
N HIS A 87 7.34 -5.89 -2.45
CA HIS A 87 7.53 -7.11 -1.66
C HIS A 87 9.00 -7.23 -1.18
N GLY A 88 9.18 -7.34 0.15
CA GLY A 88 10.49 -7.46 0.78
C GLY A 88 11.17 -6.13 1.14
N GLN A 89 10.58 -4.98 0.80
CA GLN A 89 11.05 -3.69 1.28
C GLN A 89 10.36 -3.31 2.59
N THR A 90 11.14 -2.84 3.57
CA THR A 90 10.60 -2.33 4.84
C THR A 90 9.69 -1.13 4.61
N GLY A 91 8.46 -1.17 5.11
CA GLY A 91 7.45 -0.12 4.97
C GLY A 91 6.58 -0.26 3.72
N ALA A 92 6.68 -1.39 3.02
CA ALA A 92 5.83 -1.69 1.88
C ALA A 92 4.34 -1.72 2.23
N ALA A 93 3.99 -2.22 3.42
CA ALA A 93 2.61 -2.25 3.89
C ALA A 93 2.04 -0.83 4.00
N ALA A 94 2.81 0.13 4.55
CA ALA A 94 2.40 1.53 4.60
C ALA A 94 2.14 2.13 3.20
N ALA A 95 3.02 1.86 2.23
CA ALA A 95 2.86 2.38 0.87
C ALA A 95 1.57 1.88 0.21
N VAL A 96 1.24 0.60 0.40
CA VAL A 96 -0.02 0.01 -0.08
C VAL A 96 -1.23 0.63 0.61
N LEU A 97 -1.16 0.79 1.94
CA LEU A 97 -2.24 1.36 2.73
C LEU A 97 -2.51 2.83 2.38
N GLN A 98 -1.46 3.63 2.15
CA GLN A 98 -1.58 5.03 1.73
C GLN A 98 -2.17 5.19 0.33
N GLY A 99 -2.00 4.19 -0.54
CA GLY A 99 -2.61 4.15 -1.87
C GLY A 99 -4.10 3.78 -1.87
N MET A 100 -4.69 3.43 -0.71
CA MET A 100 -6.10 3.04 -0.66
C MET A 100 -7.01 4.23 -0.93
N ARG A 101 -8.04 4.00 -1.76
CA ARG A 101 -9.08 5.00 -2.05
C ARG A 101 -10.15 4.99 -0.96
N GLY A 102 -10.64 6.18 -0.60
CA GLY A 102 -11.73 6.37 0.37
C GLY A 102 -11.28 7.08 1.64
N ASN A 103 -12.13 7.05 2.67
CA ASN A 103 -11.83 7.66 3.97
C ASN A 103 -10.98 6.71 4.85
N TRP A 104 -9.75 6.47 4.42
CA TRP A 104 -8.74 5.72 5.16
C TRP A 104 -7.66 6.70 5.64
N GLN A 105 -7.37 6.67 6.93
CA GLN A 105 -6.36 7.53 7.54
C GLN A 105 -5.22 6.64 8.01
N VAL A 106 -4.07 6.74 7.35
CA VAL A 106 -2.92 5.87 7.59
C VAL A 106 -1.84 6.66 8.31
N THR A 107 -1.48 6.21 9.50
CA THR A 107 -0.31 6.69 10.26
C THR A 107 0.78 5.62 10.17
N PRO A 108 1.81 5.82 9.33
CA PRO A 108 2.86 4.82 9.17
C PRO A 108 3.80 4.80 10.39
N ALA A 109 4.37 3.61 10.67
CA ALA A 109 5.48 3.43 11.61
C ALA A 109 5.21 4.00 13.01
N ILE A 110 4.05 3.66 13.59
CA ILE A 110 3.70 4.05 14.96
C ILE A 110 4.53 3.33 16.02
N ALA A 111 5.09 2.17 15.68
CA ALA A 111 6.09 1.43 16.44
C ALA A 111 7.11 0.84 15.46
N VAL A 112 8.39 0.88 15.86
CA VAL A 112 9.52 0.35 15.09
C VAL A 112 10.48 -0.35 16.05
N ASN A 113 10.90 -1.56 15.72
CA ASN A 113 11.95 -2.27 16.48
C ASN A 113 13.33 -2.12 15.81
N ARG A 114 14.39 -2.52 16.52
CA ARG A 114 15.78 -2.53 16.03
C ARG A 114 15.95 -3.35 14.75
N GLU A 115 15.14 -4.39 14.58
CA GLU A 115 15.13 -5.30 13.43
C GLU A 115 14.30 -4.74 12.24
N GLN A 116 13.91 -3.47 12.30
CA GLN A 116 13.08 -2.80 11.28
C GLN A 116 11.70 -3.43 11.06
N ASP A 117 11.20 -4.21 12.03
CA ASP A 117 9.79 -4.60 12.09
C ASP A 117 8.95 -3.35 12.40
N LEU A 118 7.83 -3.18 11.69
CA LEU A 118 7.02 -1.97 11.73
C LEU A 118 5.58 -2.30 12.14
N VAL A 119 4.93 -1.37 12.83
CA VAL A 119 3.47 -1.34 12.98
C VAL A 119 2.94 -0.04 12.42
N HIS A 120 1.89 -0.16 11.62
CA HIS A 120 1.15 0.94 11.02
C HIS A 120 -0.24 0.98 11.61
N LEU A 121 -0.76 2.18 11.82
CA LEU A 121 -2.09 2.43 12.31
C LEU A 121 -2.97 2.92 11.16
N VAL A 122 -4.11 2.29 10.99
CA VAL A 122 -5.09 2.66 9.97
C VAL A 122 -6.42 2.90 10.66
N VAL A 123 -7.04 4.03 10.39
CA VAL A 123 -8.38 4.38 10.88
C VAL A 123 -9.32 4.49 9.69
N GLY A 124 -10.47 3.83 9.78
CA GLY A 124 -11.48 3.82 8.71
C GLY A 124 -12.86 3.41 9.22
N TYR A 125 -13.78 3.14 8.29
CA TYR A 125 -15.13 2.69 8.62
C TYR A 125 -15.20 1.43 9.51
N PRO A 126 -14.28 0.46 9.41
CA PRO A 126 -14.31 -0.69 10.31
C PRO A 126 -13.99 -0.37 11.78
N GLY A 127 -13.30 0.74 12.05
CA GLY A 127 -12.69 1.01 13.35
C GLY A 127 -11.20 1.31 13.21
N VAL A 128 -10.43 0.77 14.14
CA VAL A 128 -8.96 0.89 14.15
C VAL A 128 -8.35 -0.43 13.66
N VAL A 129 -7.41 -0.33 12.74
CA VAL A 129 -6.70 -1.49 12.18
C VAL A 129 -5.21 -1.27 12.40
N LEU A 130 -4.59 -2.20 13.12
CA LEU A 130 -3.14 -2.27 13.33
C LEU A 130 -2.57 -3.25 12.33
N VAL A 131 -1.72 -2.76 11.42
CA VAL A 131 -1.07 -3.58 10.41
C VAL A 131 0.42 -3.65 10.71
N SER A 132 0.93 -4.84 10.98
CA SER A 132 2.36 -5.04 11.20
C SER A 132 3.07 -5.58 9.96
N GLU A 133 4.37 -5.32 9.88
CA GLU A 133 5.26 -5.80 8.81
C GLU A 133 6.49 -6.45 9.45
N GLY A 134 6.73 -7.72 9.11
CA GLY A 134 7.84 -8.52 9.63
C GLY A 134 7.46 -9.97 9.97
N PRO A 135 8.40 -10.78 10.48
CA PRO A 135 8.17 -12.18 10.85
C PRO A 135 7.15 -12.32 11.99
N GLY A 136 6.17 -13.22 11.80
CA GLY A 136 4.98 -13.35 12.65
C GLY A 136 5.24 -13.38 14.15
N ASN A 137 6.21 -14.19 14.59
CA ASN A 137 6.54 -14.36 16.01
C ASN A 137 7.00 -13.05 16.69
N ARG A 138 7.69 -12.17 15.97
CA ARG A 138 8.18 -10.88 16.51
C ARG A 138 7.10 -9.82 16.47
N VAL A 139 6.39 -9.73 15.33
CA VAL A 139 5.35 -8.71 15.15
C VAL A 139 4.12 -8.96 16.01
N ALA A 140 3.81 -10.20 16.37
CA ALA A 140 2.69 -10.52 17.26
C ALA A 140 2.81 -9.84 18.63
N LYS A 141 4.01 -9.86 19.24
CA LYS A 141 4.26 -9.18 20.52
C LYS A 141 4.13 -7.65 20.37
N MET A 142 4.62 -7.10 19.26
CA MET A 142 4.54 -5.67 18.99
C MET A 142 3.10 -5.21 18.75
N LEU A 143 2.33 -5.97 17.98
CA LEU A 143 0.90 -5.74 17.76
C LEU A 143 0.11 -5.79 19.07
N ALA A 144 0.35 -6.79 19.92
CA ALA A 144 -0.35 -6.92 21.19
C ALA A 144 -0.07 -5.72 22.12
N ALA A 145 1.20 -5.28 22.19
CA ALA A 145 1.58 -4.10 22.96
C ALA A 145 0.86 -2.83 22.45
N GLU A 146 0.81 -2.67 21.13
CA GLU A 146 0.19 -1.51 20.50
C GLU A 146 -1.34 -1.54 20.62
N LYS A 147 -1.96 -2.72 20.45
CA LYS A 147 -3.40 -2.95 20.67
C LYS A 147 -3.81 -2.53 22.07
N LYS A 148 -3.04 -2.94 23.10
CA LYS A 148 -3.29 -2.53 24.49
C LYS A 148 -3.10 -1.03 24.72
N ARG A 149 -2.23 -0.36 23.95
CA ARG A 149 -2.02 1.09 24.04
C ARG A 149 -3.17 1.86 23.41
N VAL A 150 -3.57 1.47 22.20
CA VAL A 150 -4.70 2.02 21.46
C VAL A 150 -6.03 1.81 22.20
N ALA A 151 -6.25 0.63 22.77
CA ALA A 151 -7.47 0.29 23.49
C ALA A 151 -7.76 1.19 24.70
N ARG A 152 -6.74 1.83 25.28
CA ARG A 152 -6.94 2.78 26.40
C ARG A 152 -7.56 4.10 25.96
N VAL A 153 -7.41 4.45 24.68
CA VAL A 153 -7.85 5.73 24.12
C VAL A 153 -9.11 5.58 23.30
N VAL A 154 -9.26 4.45 22.63
CA VAL A 154 -10.40 4.21 21.74
C VAL A 154 -11.37 3.21 22.38
N LEU A 155 -12.15 3.69 23.35
CA LEU A 155 -13.18 2.90 24.04
C LEU A 155 -14.39 2.67 23.12
N GLY A 156 -14.90 1.43 23.08
CA GLY A 156 -16.11 1.07 22.33
C GLY A 156 -15.93 0.98 20.81
N VAL A 157 -14.69 0.92 20.31
CA VAL A 157 -14.38 0.77 18.89
C VAL A 157 -13.60 -0.52 18.67
N GLU A 158 -13.98 -1.27 17.63
CA GLU A 158 -13.29 -2.50 17.25
C GLU A 158 -11.85 -2.24 16.78
N ILE A 159 -10.93 -3.05 17.30
CA ILE A 159 -9.50 -3.00 16.97
C ILE A 159 -9.09 -4.31 16.30
N TYR A 160 -8.79 -4.23 15.00
CA TYR A 160 -8.31 -5.35 14.21
C TYR A 160 -6.78 -5.37 14.18
N ASP A 161 -6.18 -6.53 14.41
CA ASP A 161 -4.76 -6.78 14.27
C ASP A 161 -4.48 -7.67 13.06
N ILE A 162 -3.66 -7.16 12.14
CA ILE A 162 -3.31 -7.83 10.89
C ILE A 162 -1.80 -7.90 10.78
N GLN A 163 -1.29 -9.09 10.48
CA GLN A 163 0.11 -9.30 10.15
C GLN A 163 0.28 -9.32 8.64
N CYS A 164 1.09 -8.42 8.09
CA CYS A 164 1.42 -8.39 6.69
C CYS A 164 2.73 -9.15 6.44
N GLY A 165 2.68 -10.13 5.54
CA GLY A 165 3.82 -10.95 5.14
C GLY A 165 3.39 -12.24 4.47
N ASP A 166 4.36 -13.11 4.17
CA ASP A 166 4.17 -14.35 3.42
C ASP A 166 4.19 -15.61 4.33
N GLY A 167 4.28 -15.42 5.65
CA GLY A 167 4.22 -16.51 6.63
C GLY A 167 2.81 -17.05 6.89
N GLU A 168 2.72 -18.15 7.63
CA GLU A 168 1.45 -18.74 8.05
C GLU A 168 0.62 -17.76 8.90
N GLY A 169 -0.68 -17.63 8.60
CA GLY A 169 -1.57 -16.68 9.27
C GLY A 169 -1.35 -15.21 8.91
N GLN A 170 -0.37 -14.90 8.07
CA GLN A 170 -0.14 -13.54 7.57
C GLN A 170 -0.94 -13.25 6.30
N VAL A 171 -1.25 -11.98 6.08
CA VAL A 171 -1.89 -11.49 4.87
C VAL A 171 -0.80 -11.03 3.89
N PRO A 172 -0.70 -11.65 2.70
CA PRO A 172 0.25 -11.21 1.69
C PRO A 172 0.01 -9.76 1.28
N LEU A 173 1.08 -9.01 1.02
CA LEU A 173 1.03 -7.57 0.70
C LEU A 173 0.04 -7.25 -0.43
N GLY A 174 0.06 -8.01 -1.52
CA GLY A 174 -0.88 -7.82 -2.65
C GLY A 174 -2.36 -8.08 -2.31
N LYS A 175 -2.66 -8.74 -1.18
CA LYS A 175 -4.03 -9.01 -0.70
C LYS A 175 -4.44 -8.09 0.44
N LEU A 176 -3.51 -7.33 1.03
CA LEU A 176 -3.74 -6.48 2.21
C LEU A 176 -4.93 -5.52 2.01
N GLN A 177 -4.93 -4.75 0.91
CA GLN A 177 -6.02 -3.82 0.62
C GLN A 177 -7.39 -4.52 0.53
N ARG A 178 -7.45 -5.66 -0.17
CA ARG A 178 -8.71 -6.42 -0.31
C ARG A 178 -9.17 -6.98 1.02
N HIS A 179 -8.25 -7.41 1.87
CA HIS A 179 -8.54 -7.92 3.20
C HIS A 179 -9.15 -6.82 4.09
N LEU A 180 -8.56 -5.62 4.14
CA LEU A 180 -9.11 -4.49 4.89
C LEU A 180 -10.48 -4.05 4.39
N MET A 181 -10.70 -4.05 3.07
CA MET A 181 -11.99 -3.70 2.46
C MET A 181 -13.12 -4.69 2.77
N LYS A 182 -12.80 -5.91 3.22
CA LYS A 182 -13.81 -6.92 3.61
C LYS A 182 -14.26 -6.79 5.07
N LEU A 183 -13.58 -5.98 5.87
CA LEU A 183 -13.94 -5.77 7.27
C LEU A 183 -15.33 -5.09 7.37
N PRO A 184 -16.14 -5.43 8.39
CA PRO A 184 -17.47 -4.86 8.54
C PRO A 184 -17.38 -3.35 8.81
N ARG A 185 -18.42 -2.61 8.41
CA ARG A 185 -18.47 -1.15 8.56
C ARG A 185 -19.14 -0.78 9.88
N ASN A 186 -18.35 -0.70 10.95
CA ASN A 186 -18.85 -0.47 12.30
C ASN A 186 -19.06 1.01 12.64
N LEU A 187 -18.32 1.91 12.00
CA LEU A 187 -18.35 3.35 12.29
C LEU A 187 -19.05 4.15 11.19
N LYS A 188 -19.65 5.29 11.58
CA LYS A 188 -20.10 6.34 10.64
C LYS A 188 -18.99 7.36 10.42
N LYS A 189 -19.07 8.15 9.34
CA LYS A 189 -18.03 9.13 8.97
C LYS A 189 -17.62 10.09 10.12
N PRO A 190 -18.52 10.67 10.93
CA PRO A 190 -18.14 11.52 12.05
C PRO A 190 -17.33 10.77 13.12
N ALA A 191 -17.76 9.55 13.47
CA ALA A 191 -17.07 8.71 14.45
C ALA A 191 -15.65 8.34 14.00
N VAL A 192 -15.42 8.15 12.70
CA VAL A 192 -14.06 7.91 12.16
C VAL A 192 -13.13 9.09 12.44
N ASN A 193 -13.62 10.33 12.28
CA ASN A 193 -12.84 11.53 12.56
C ASN A 193 -12.57 11.70 14.06
N GLU A 194 -13.56 11.44 14.91
CA GLU A 194 -13.39 11.49 16.36
C GLU A 194 -12.34 10.47 16.85
N VAL A 195 -12.39 9.24 16.34
CA VAL A 195 -11.38 8.21 16.63
C VAL A 195 -9.99 8.66 16.18
N LYS A 196 -9.88 9.26 14.99
CA LYS A 196 -8.63 9.83 14.50
C LYS A 196 -8.09 10.90 15.45
N ASP A 197 -8.92 11.84 15.89
CA ASP A 197 -8.50 12.97 16.72
C ASP A 197 -8.04 12.48 18.10
N ARG A 198 -8.75 11.52 18.69
CA ARG A 198 -8.33 10.85 19.94
C ARG A 198 -7.00 10.11 19.78
N LEU A 199 -6.77 9.44 18.65
CA LEU A 199 -5.51 8.75 18.38
C LEU A 199 -4.35 9.72 18.08
N GLY A 200 -4.65 10.90 17.54
CA GLY A 200 -3.66 11.93 17.24
C GLY A 200 -2.97 12.50 18.49
N SER A 201 -3.63 12.46 19.65
CA SER A 201 -3.07 12.90 20.92
C SER A 201 -2.19 11.84 21.61
N LEU A 202 -2.14 10.62 21.08
CA LEU A 202 -1.33 9.54 21.65
C LEU A 202 0.17 9.77 21.33
N PRO A 203 1.07 9.80 22.32
CA PRO A 203 2.50 10.00 22.08
C PRO A 203 3.07 8.84 21.24
N ARG A 204 3.77 9.15 20.15
CA ARG A 204 4.36 8.13 19.26
C ARG A 204 5.65 7.58 19.88
N ASN A 205 5.78 6.26 19.94
CA ASN A 205 7.00 5.62 20.44
C ASN A 205 7.97 5.41 19.29
N MET A 206 8.45 6.50 18.70
CA MET A 206 9.40 6.46 17.59
C MET A 206 10.83 6.43 18.14
N PRO A 207 11.68 5.46 17.76
CA PRO A 207 13.09 5.51 18.12
C PRO A 207 13.69 6.79 17.52
N LEU A 208 14.14 7.71 18.38
CA LEU A 208 14.85 8.91 17.91
C LEU A 208 16.09 8.46 17.12
N PRO A 209 16.32 8.98 15.90
CA PRO A 209 17.56 8.76 15.19
C PRO A 209 18.69 9.27 16.08
N LYS A 210 19.55 8.36 16.55
CA LYS A 210 20.70 8.77 17.34
C LYS A 210 21.62 9.55 16.41
N GLY A 211 21.68 10.87 16.62
CA GLY A 211 22.66 11.72 15.94
C GLY A 211 24.07 11.16 16.15
N PRO A 212 25.02 11.48 15.25
CA PRO A 212 26.39 10.98 15.36
C PRO A 212 26.91 11.30 16.77
N MET A 213 27.21 10.25 17.55
CA MET A 213 27.69 10.44 18.90
C MET A 213 28.98 11.28 18.85
N PRO A 214 29.09 12.37 19.62
CA PRO A 214 30.33 13.13 19.70
C PRO A 214 31.46 12.20 20.15
N LYS A 215 32.36 11.84 19.24
CA LYS A 215 33.59 11.15 19.58
C LYS A 215 34.44 12.13 20.38
N GLY A 216 34.46 12.00 21.71
CA GLY A 216 35.48 12.63 22.54
C GLY A 216 35.04 13.48 23.72
N ALA A 217 33.79 13.39 24.20
CA ALA A 217 33.44 13.99 25.49
C ALA A 217 34.10 13.20 26.64
N ARG A 218 35.40 13.43 26.87
CA ARG A 218 36.07 13.05 28.11
C ARG A 218 35.40 13.84 29.24
N MET A 219 34.70 13.14 30.14
CA MET A 219 34.22 13.72 31.39
C MET A 219 35.41 14.35 32.13
N PRO A 220 35.38 15.66 32.46
CA PRO A 220 36.40 16.27 33.29
C PRO A 220 36.43 15.56 34.64
N ARG A 221 37.60 15.02 35.03
CA ARG A 221 37.80 14.48 36.38
C ARG A 221 37.64 15.63 37.36
N GLY A 222 36.68 15.51 38.27
CA GLY A 222 36.45 16.48 39.34
C GLY A 222 37.69 16.71 40.20
N PRO A 223 37.83 17.89 40.82
CA PRO A 223 39.03 18.23 41.58
C PRO A 223 39.12 17.34 42.82
N LYS A 224 40.30 16.75 43.04
CA LYS A 224 40.62 16.06 44.29
C LYS A 224 40.70 17.10 45.39
N LEU A 225 39.80 17.03 46.37
CA LEU A 225 40.00 17.72 47.64
C LEU A 225 41.25 17.16 48.32
N ARG A 226 42.11 18.06 48.77
CA ARG A 226 43.32 17.80 49.57
C ARG A 226 43.08 18.31 50.97
#